data_AF-A0A5R9GT14-F1
#
_entry.id   AF-A0A5R9GT14-F1
#
_cell.length_a   1.000
_cell.length_b   1.000
_cell.length_c   1.000
_cell.angle_alpha   90.00
_cell.angle_beta   90.00
_cell.angle_gamma   90.00
#
_symmetry.space_group_name_H-M   'P 1'
#
loop_
_entity.id
_entity.type
_entity.pdbx_description
1 polymer ?
#
loop_
_entity_poly.entity_id
_entity_poly.type
_entity_poly.pdbx_seq_one_letter_code
_entity_poly.pdbx_strand_id
1 'polypeptide(L)'
;MFNKHLRAIGAVLIMLTMALTSCSSASDKQFQLLEQSLKHGDVQAAYDHAVASLTHDISNTKTLMLFPQVSTLAFNAAQSQAELQAHAEQWDQSVENYQLIENMQQQILQIKTRLRAYLTSQKSVPDRLDAPARAIFDIAPPDIHNALENARKQAASFHYDQGRMRADNQDFRSASQHFEKTDHYVPGFRDASALAYRYKQLADKADATYHYGRAETAAQNSEYRHAFEEFAEAVRYVPDFRDARAQAERYRKLADEEDARRYYEQGLRLANAQNYREAAGAFGKSEQFVFGFRDAAQLRDHYTRLANEVEAAEHYQRGVNLLDQTDFQTAAQEFRAANQLVPGFRDALNQAIWAEDVIPPENYEVIRLVSKEVNEHGIPPYWFGPHIESEDLVSWKLGVVRVIQRMEFDRHRRAWHYLMYAEFSGVVRVHGTAAPDARSVQQEFILYKERDGSWDAKMKQRFQRR
;
A
#
# COMPACT_ATOMS: atom_id res chain seq x y z
N MET A 1 34.11 -7.37 -22.78
CA MET A 1 32.98 -8.25 -23.17
C MET A 1 32.95 -9.61 -22.46
N PHE A 2 34.06 -10.13 -21.91
CA PHE A 2 34.09 -11.46 -21.28
C PHE A 2 33.33 -11.61 -19.94
N ASN A 3 33.04 -10.51 -19.23
CA ASN A 3 32.46 -10.57 -17.88
C ASN A 3 30.92 -10.70 -17.83
N LYS A 4 30.22 -10.48 -18.96
CA LYS A 4 28.75 -10.65 -19.04
C LYS A 4 28.33 -12.11 -19.26
N HIS A 5 29.17 -12.92 -19.91
CA HIS A 5 28.86 -14.33 -20.18
C HIS A 5 29.05 -15.25 -18.96
N LEU A 6 30.02 -14.97 -18.07
CA LEU A 6 30.17 -15.75 -16.82
C LEU A 6 29.01 -15.53 -15.83
N ARG A 7 28.43 -14.32 -15.77
CA ARG A 7 27.25 -14.04 -14.92
C ARG A 7 25.97 -14.69 -15.46
N ALA A 8 25.83 -14.79 -16.79
CA ALA A 8 24.70 -15.49 -17.41
C ALA A 8 24.77 -17.01 -17.19
N ILE A 9 25.96 -17.61 -17.28
CA ILE A 9 26.16 -19.05 -17.02
C ILE A 9 25.92 -19.37 -15.54
N GLY A 10 26.38 -18.52 -14.61
CA GLY A 10 26.11 -18.68 -13.17
C GLY A 10 24.62 -18.58 -12.82
N ALA A 11 23.89 -17.63 -13.41
CA ALA A 11 22.44 -17.49 -13.19
C ALA A 11 21.64 -18.66 -13.79
N VAL A 12 22.05 -19.19 -14.94
CA VAL A 12 21.43 -20.39 -15.53
C VAL A 12 21.73 -21.63 -14.68
N LEU A 13 22.94 -21.79 -14.14
CA LEU A 13 23.26 -22.92 -13.25
C LEU A 13 22.46 -22.88 -11.94
N ILE A 14 22.23 -21.69 -11.36
CA ILE A 14 21.42 -21.52 -10.13
C ILE A 14 19.93 -21.73 -10.42
N MET A 15 19.41 -21.30 -11.57
CA MET A 15 18.03 -21.62 -11.98
C MET A 15 17.87 -23.10 -12.33
N LEU A 16 18.89 -23.76 -12.89
CA LEU A 16 18.83 -25.20 -13.18
C LEU A 16 18.87 -26.05 -11.90
N THR A 17 19.63 -25.65 -10.87
CA THR A 17 19.63 -26.33 -9.57
C THR A 17 18.33 -26.10 -8.80
N MET A 18 17.68 -24.94 -8.94
CA MET A 18 16.33 -24.71 -8.39
C MET A 18 15.22 -25.42 -9.17
N ALA A 19 15.38 -25.64 -10.49
CA ALA A 19 14.43 -26.41 -11.28
C ALA A 19 14.54 -27.94 -11.04
N LEU A 20 15.75 -28.46 -10.77
CA LEU A 20 15.97 -29.88 -10.51
C LEU A 20 15.58 -30.32 -9.08
N THR A 21 15.51 -29.41 -8.12
CA THR A 21 14.94 -29.67 -6.77
C THR A 21 13.42 -29.57 -6.72
N SER A 22 12.77 -29.15 -7.82
CA SER A 22 11.32 -28.94 -7.87
C SER A 22 10.49 -30.22 -8.11
N CYS A 23 11.13 -31.35 -8.46
CA CYS A 23 10.44 -32.61 -8.78
C CYS A 23 10.27 -33.59 -7.60
N SER A 24 10.64 -33.22 -6.37
CA SER A 24 10.33 -34.07 -5.22
C SER A 24 8.84 -33.97 -4.86
N SER A 25 8.20 -35.12 -4.65
CA SER A 25 6.83 -35.17 -4.19
C SER A 25 6.68 -34.45 -2.84
N ALA A 26 5.49 -33.96 -2.51
CA ALA A 26 5.25 -33.36 -1.19
C ALA A 26 5.60 -34.34 -0.05
N SER A 27 5.36 -35.64 -0.26
CA SER A 27 5.74 -36.69 0.68
C SER A 27 7.27 -36.84 0.82
N ASP A 28 8.03 -36.81 -0.28
CA ASP A 28 9.50 -36.87 -0.24
C ASP A 28 10.12 -35.65 0.45
N LYS A 29 9.55 -34.46 0.25
CA LYS A 29 9.98 -33.24 0.95
C LYS A 29 9.79 -33.37 2.46
N GLN A 30 8.63 -33.87 2.89
CA GLN A 30 8.37 -34.12 4.31
C GLN A 30 9.29 -35.21 4.88
N PHE A 31 9.59 -36.26 4.12
CA PHE A 31 10.58 -37.26 4.53
C PHE A 31 11.99 -36.66 4.73
N GLN A 32 12.44 -35.78 3.85
CA GLN A 32 13.74 -35.10 4.00
C GLN A 32 13.78 -34.23 5.27
N LEU A 33 12.69 -33.53 5.58
CA LEU A 33 12.57 -32.76 6.81
C LEU A 33 12.54 -33.66 8.04
N LEU A 34 11.86 -34.80 7.98
CA LEU A 34 11.93 -35.84 9.02
C LEU A 34 13.39 -36.26 9.30
N GLU A 35 14.17 -36.60 8.27
CA GLU A 35 15.58 -36.98 8.44
C GLU A 35 16.41 -35.83 9.05
N GLN A 36 16.12 -34.59 8.64
CA GLN A 36 16.78 -33.42 9.17
C GLN A 36 16.45 -33.24 10.66
N SER A 37 15.17 -33.31 11.06
CA SER A 37 14.76 -33.17 12.46
C SER A 37 15.37 -34.26 13.35
N LEU A 38 15.42 -35.51 12.88
CA LEU A 38 16.12 -36.59 13.58
C LEU A 38 17.60 -36.31 13.80
N LYS A 39 18.29 -35.75 12.79
CA LYS A 39 19.72 -35.36 12.92
C LYS A 39 19.94 -34.25 13.96
N HIS A 40 18.95 -33.36 14.15
CA HIS A 40 19.02 -32.28 15.13
C HIS A 40 18.52 -32.71 16.52
N GLY A 41 18.01 -33.94 16.67
CA GLY A 41 17.41 -34.42 17.92
C GLY A 41 16.01 -33.85 18.21
N ASP A 42 15.38 -33.19 17.24
CA ASP A 42 14.00 -32.70 17.37
C ASP A 42 13.02 -33.83 17.02
N VAL A 43 12.76 -34.66 18.03
CA VAL A 43 11.95 -35.86 17.90
C VAL A 43 10.48 -35.52 17.60
N GLN A 44 9.96 -34.40 18.11
CA GLN A 44 8.58 -33.99 17.85
C GLN A 44 8.41 -33.50 16.40
N ALA A 45 9.28 -32.62 15.92
CA ALA A 45 9.22 -32.19 14.52
C ALA A 45 9.44 -33.37 13.56
N ALA A 46 10.33 -34.31 13.91
CA ALA A 46 10.49 -35.55 13.16
C ALA A 46 9.17 -36.33 13.04
N TYR A 47 8.45 -36.49 14.15
CA TYR A 47 7.14 -37.14 14.15
C TYR A 47 6.13 -36.41 13.26
N ASP A 48 6.00 -35.09 13.39
CA ASP A 48 5.05 -34.29 12.61
C ASP A 48 5.33 -34.38 11.10
N HIS A 49 6.61 -34.33 10.70
CA HIS A 49 7.01 -34.52 9.30
C HIS A 49 6.72 -35.93 8.79
N ALA A 50 6.86 -36.96 9.63
CA ALA A 50 6.51 -38.32 9.26
C ALA A 50 4.99 -38.48 9.05
N VAL A 51 4.17 -37.89 9.94
CA VAL A 51 2.70 -37.85 9.79
C VAL A 51 2.30 -37.11 8.51
N ALA A 52 2.90 -35.95 8.25
CA ALA A 52 2.63 -35.17 7.04
C ALA A 52 3.02 -35.93 5.76
N SER A 53 4.17 -36.61 5.77
CA SER A 53 4.64 -37.45 4.66
C SER A 53 3.66 -38.58 4.34
N LEU A 54 3.21 -39.33 5.35
CA LEU A 54 2.23 -40.41 5.19
C LEU A 54 0.82 -39.89 4.87
N THR A 55 0.54 -38.64 5.24
CA THR A 55 -0.70 -37.97 4.87
C THR A 55 -0.75 -37.65 3.39
N HIS A 56 0.37 -37.18 2.82
CA HIS A 56 0.50 -36.92 1.38
C HIS A 56 0.56 -38.19 0.55
N ASP A 57 1.33 -39.19 0.99
CA ASP A 57 1.44 -40.49 0.32
C ASP A 57 1.58 -41.61 1.37
N ILE A 58 0.47 -42.32 1.59
CA ILE A 58 0.39 -43.42 2.55
C ILE A 58 1.28 -44.61 2.15
N SER A 59 1.77 -44.64 0.91
CA SER A 59 2.63 -45.69 0.36
C SER A 59 4.13 -45.35 0.39
N ASN A 60 4.52 -44.19 0.95
CA ASN A 60 5.91 -43.78 1.05
C ASN A 60 6.72 -44.75 1.95
N THR A 61 7.37 -45.72 1.32
CA THR A 61 8.12 -46.80 1.98
C THR A 61 9.19 -46.28 2.92
N LYS A 62 9.86 -45.16 2.58
CA LYS A 62 10.93 -44.59 3.41
C LYS A 62 10.38 -44.09 4.75
N THR A 63 9.25 -43.40 4.69
CA THR A 63 8.59 -42.91 5.90
C THR A 63 7.98 -44.07 6.69
N LEU A 64 7.32 -45.02 6.01
CA LEU A 64 6.74 -46.21 6.67
C LEU A 64 7.79 -47.00 7.46
N MET A 65 9.04 -47.09 6.97
CA MET A 65 10.14 -47.76 7.68
C MET A 65 10.57 -47.04 8.97
N LEU A 66 10.58 -45.70 8.97
CA LEU A 66 11.03 -44.91 10.13
C LEU A 66 9.90 -44.59 11.11
N PHE A 67 8.64 -44.56 10.65
CA PHE A 67 7.50 -44.10 11.43
C PHE A 67 7.32 -44.80 12.79
N PRO A 68 7.45 -46.13 12.91
CA PRO A 68 7.33 -46.81 14.22
C PRO A 68 8.39 -46.36 15.24
N GLN A 69 9.65 -46.21 14.80
CA GLN A 69 10.74 -45.78 15.67
C GLN A 69 10.53 -44.34 16.12
N VAL A 70 10.22 -43.44 15.19
CA VAL A 70 9.99 -42.02 15.51
C VAL A 70 8.77 -41.83 16.40
N SER A 71 7.70 -42.58 16.16
CA SER A 71 6.51 -42.57 17.03
C SER A 71 6.86 -42.99 18.46
N THR A 72 7.64 -44.07 18.62
CA THR A 72 8.08 -44.56 19.93
C THR A 72 8.96 -43.53 20.65
N LEU A 73 9.92 -42.92 19.93
CA LEU A 73 10.77 -41.88 20.50
C LEU A 73 9.97 -40.65 20.92
N ALA A 74 9.03 -40.20 20.09
CA ALA A 74 8.18 -39.05 20.36
C ALA A 74 7.27 -39.30 21.57
N PHE A 75 6.66 -40.49 21.67
CA PHE A 75 5.86 -40.86 22.84
C PHE A 75 6.69 -40.85 24.13
N ASN A 76 7.88 -41.48 24.11
CA ASN A 76 8.74 -41.53 25.29
C ASN A 76 9.23 -40.14 25.69
N ALA A 77 9.56 -39.28 24.72
CA ALA A 77 10.00 -37.92 24.98
C ALA A 77 8.86 -37.08 25.61
N ALA A 78 7.67 -37.09 25.00
CA ALA A 78 6.51 -36.36 25.51
C ALA A 78 6.07 -36.87 26.88
N GLN A 79 6.08 -38.18 27.11
CA GLN A 79 5.72 -38.78 28.39
C GLN A 79 6.73 -38.41 29.48
N SER A 80 8.03 -38.53 29.20
CA SER A 80 9.08 -38.14 30.14
C SER A 80 9.00 -36.66 30.49
N GLN A 81 8.69 -35.79 29.52
CA GLN A 81 8.45 -34.37 29.77
C GLN A 81 7.20 -34.16 30.63
N ALA A 82 6.08 -34.83 30.34
CA ALA A 82 4.86 -34.73 31.13
C ALA A 82 5.08 -35.11 32.60
N GLU A 83 5.81 -36.19 32.84
CA GLU A 83 6.19 -36.68 34.18
C GLU A 83 7.14 -35.73 34.89
N LEU A 84 8.17 -35.22 34.19
CA LEU A 84 9.10 -34.23 34.73
C LEU A 84 8.36 -32.96 35.17
N GLN A 85 7.42 -32.48 34.34
CA GLN A 85 6.63 -31.29 34.66
C GLN A 85 5.65 -31.53 35.80
N ALA A 86 5.03 -32.70 35.87
CA ALA A 86 4.23 -33.10 37.04
C ALA A 86 5.07 -33.07 38.33
N HIS A 87 6.29 -33.60 38.30
CA HIS A 87 7.21 -33.56 39.45
C HIS A 87 7.64 -32.14 39.83
N ALA A 88 7.73 -31.23 38.86
CA ALA A 88 8.04 -29.82 39.08
C ALA A 88 6.80 -28.97 39.44
N GLU A 89 5.63 -29.59 39.65
CA GLU A 89 4.34 -28.93 39.87
C GLU A 89 3.92 -27.97 38.74
N GLN A 90 4.49 -28.16 37.53
CA GLN A 90 4.15 -27.45 36.31
C GLN A 90 2.97 -28.16 35.62
N TRP A 91 1.82 -28.14 36.29
CA TRP A 91 0.66 -28.94 35.91
C TRP A 91 0.06 -28.56 34.55
N ASP A 92 0.10 -27.28 34.18
CA ASP A 92 -0.33 -26.82 32.85
C ASP A 92 0.47 -27.52 31.74
N GLN A 93 1.80 -27.46 31.83
CA GLN A 93 2.71 -28.08 30.87
C GLN A 93 2.61 -29.62 30.89
N SER A 94 2.35 -30.21 32.05
CA SER A 94 2.12 -31.66 32.16
C SER A 94 0.86 -32.08 31.38
N VAL A 95 -0.26 -31.35 31.54
CA VAL A 95 -1.50 -31.59 30.78
C VAL A 95 -1.27 -31.42 29.28
N GLU A 96 -0.57 -30.36 28.86
CA GLU A 96 -0.25 -30.12 27.45
C GLU A 96 0.53 -31.28 26.82
N ASN A 97 1.55 -31.82 27.51
CA ASN A 97 2.33 -32.95 27.02
C ASN A 97 1.51 -34.26 26.96
N TYR A 98 0.62 -34.50 27.91
CA TYR A 98 -0.29 -35.65 27.81
C TYR A 98 -1.32 -35.48 26.68
N GLN A 99 -1.83 -34.27 26.43
CA GLN A 99 -2.69 -34.00 25.28
C GLN A 99 -1.95 -34.16 23.95
N LEU A 100 -0.66 -33.83 23.90
CA LEU A 100 0.19 -34.10 22.74
C LEU A 100 0.22 -35.61 22.44
N ILE A 101 0.44 -36.45 23.46
CA ILE A 101 0.39 -37.91 23.31
C ILE A 101 -0.99 -38.37 22.82
N GLU A 102 -2.08 -37.87 23.39
CA GLU A 102 -3.45 -38.17 22.95
C GLU A 102 -3.66 -37.82 21.47
N ASN A 103 -3.17 -36.65 21.02
CA ASN A 103 -3.24 -36.24 19.62
C ASN A 103 -2.43 -37.17 18.70
N MET A 104 -1.22 -37.56 19.10
CA MET A 104 -0.40 -38.52 18.37
C MET A 104 -1.10 -39.89 18.24
N GLN A 105 -1.81 -40.33 19.29
CA GLN A 105 -2.61 -41.56 19.25
C GLN A 105 -3.69 -41.51 18.17
N GLN A 106 -4.42 -40.39 18.09
CA GLN A 106 -5.44 -40.18 17.06
C GLN A 106 -4.83 -40.17 15.65
N GLN A 107 -3.69 -39.50 15.46
CA GLN A 107 -3.00 -39.47 14.16
C GLN A 107 -2.51 -40.85 13.73
N ILE A 108 -1.94 -41.65 14.64
CA ILE A 108 -1.55 -43.03 14.36
C ILE A 108 -2.78 -43.88 13.99
N LEU A 109 -3.90 -43.71 14.69
CA LEU A 109 -5.15 -44.41 14.35
C LEU A 109 -5.65 -44.06 12.94
N GLN A 110 -5.58 -42.79 12.55
CA GLN A 110 -5.93 -42.33 11.21
C GLN A 110 -4.99 -42.94 10.15
N ILE A 111 -3.69 -42.97 10.40
CA ILE A 111 -2.69 -43.58 9.52
C ILE A 111 -2.96 -45.09 9.38
N LYS A 112 -3.18 -45.82 10.48
CA LYS A 112 -3.55 -47.25 10.45
C LYS A 112 -4.79 -47.49 9.60
N THR A 113 -5.81 -46.66 9.75
CA THR A 113 -7.07 -46.76 9.00
C THR A 113 -6.84 -46.56 7.50
N ARG A 114 -6.12 -45.50 7.13
CA ARG A 114 -5.80 -45.18 5.73
C ARG A 114 -4.89 -46.23 5.09
N LEU A 115 -3.89 -46.70 5.82
CA LEU A 115 -2.98 -47.74 5.35
C LEU A 115 -3.72 -49.06 5.12
N ARG A 116 -4.64 -49.45 6.01
CA ARG A 116 -5.50 -50.62 5.81
C ARG A 116 -6.35 -50.50 4.55
N ALA A 117 -6.99 -49.34 4.35
CA ALA A 117 -7.78 -49.08 3.14
C ALA A 117 -6.93 -49.15 1.86
N TYR A 118 -5.72 -48.57 1.90
CA TYR A 118 -4.76 -48.64 0.81
C TYR A 118 -4.33 -50.08 0.51
N LEU A 119 -3.96 -50.86 1.52
CA LEU A 119 -3.53 -52.26 1.31
C LEU A 119 -4.67 -53.13 0.75
N THR A 120 -5.92 -52.89 1.17
CA THR A 120 -7.09 -53.63 0.68
C THR A 120 -7.42 -53.31 -0.77
N SER A 121 -7.10 -52.11 -1.26
CA SER A 121 -7.35 -51.72 -2.64
C SER A 121 -6.29 -52.24 -3.62
N GLN A 122 -5.13 -52.71 -3.13
CA GLN A 122 -4.09 -53.27 -3.98
C GLN A 122 -4.42 -54.72 -4.36
N LYS A 123 -4.28 -55.07 -5.65
CA LYS A 123 -4.45 -56.44 -6.16
C LYS A 123 -3.45 -57.43 -5.54
N SER A 124 -2.25 -56.93 -5.22
CA SER A 124 -1.19 -57.64 -4.50
C SER A 124 -0.41 -56.61 -3.70
N VAL A 125 -0.22 -56.84 -2.41
CA VAL A 125 0.62 -55.97 -1.57
C VAL A 125 2.08 -56.13 -2.02
N PRO A 126 2.77 -55.06 -2.43
CA PRO A 126 4.19 -55.14 -2.75
C PRO A 126 4.99 -55.63 -1.54
N ASP A 127 5.91 -56.58 -1.73
CA ASP A 127 6.74 -57.15 -0.63
C ASP A 127 7.44 -56.06 0.20
N ARG A 128 7.87 -54.97 -0.45
CA ARG A 128 8.51 -53.81 0.18
C ARG A 128 7.63 -53.04 1.17
N LEU A 129 6.32 -53.28 1.17
CA LEU A 129 5.34 -52.63 2.04
C LEU A 129 4.82 -53.52 3.17
N ASP A 130 4.93 -54.84 3.04
CA ASP A 130 4.34 -55.78 4.01
C ASP A 130 4.97 -55.63 5.41
N ALA A 131 6.31 -55.70 5.51
CA ALA A 131 7.00 -55.57 6.79
C ALA A 131 6.84 -54.16 7.44
N PRO A 132 7.04 -53.04 6.72
CA PRO A 132 6.81 -51.71 7.30
C PRO A 132 5.35 -51.47 7.73
N ALA A 133 4.37 -51.98 6.96
CA ALA A 133 2.97 -51.81 7.31
C ALA A 133 2.61 -52.57 8.59
N ARG A 134 3.08 -53.82 8.74
CA ARG A 134 2.91 -54.58 9.99
C ARG A 134 3.50 -53.84 11.19
N ALA A 135 4.71 -53.32 11.06
CA ALA A 135 5.36 -52.55 12.11
C ALA A 135 4.55 -51.31 12.55
N ILE A 136 3.82 -50.65 11.63
CA ILE A 136 2.90 -49.56 11.99
C ILE A 136 1.68 -50.07 12.74
N PHE A 137 1.08 -51.18 12.30
CA PHE A 137 -0.07 -51.76 13.00
C PHE A 137 0.30 -52.21 14.43
N ASP A 138 1.55 -52.62 14.64
CA ASP A 138 2.10 -53.05 15.92
C ASP A 138 2.48 -51.90 16.87
N ILE A 139 2.42 -50.63 16.42
CA ILE A 139 2.62 -49.48 17.31
C ILE A 139 1.53 -49.51 18.40
N ALA A 140 1.93 -49.78 19.63
CA ALA A 140 1.09 -49.74 20.81
C ALA A 140 1.29 -48.40 21.53
N PRO A 141 0.33 -47.47 21.47
CA PRO A 141 0.48 -46.21 22.17
C PRO A 141 0.40 -46.39 23.69
N PRO A 142 1.07 -45.52 24.48
CA PRO A 142 1.01 -45.59 25.94
C PRO A 142 -0.41 -45.33 26.46
N ASP A 143 -0.85 -46.07 27.48
CA ASP A 143 -2.10 -45.74 28.19
C ASP A 143 -1.85 -44.56 29.12
N ILE A 144 -2.32 -43.38 28.71
CA ILE A 144 -2.15 -42.13 29.45
C ILE A 144 -3.45 -41.66 30.11
N HIS A 145 -4.56 -42.40 30.01
CA HIS A 145 -5.87 -41.88 30.39
C HIS A 145 -5.91 -41.44 31.86
N ASN A 146 -5.48 -42.32 32.77
CA ASN A 146 -5.42 -42.03 34.20
C ASN A 146 -4.38 -40.93 34.52
N ALA A 147 -3.25 -40.91 33.81
CA ALA A 147 -2.19 -39.92 34.04
C ALA A 147 -2.63 -38.52 33.62
N LEU A 148 -3.28 -38.39 32.46
CA LEU A 148 -3.88 -37.15 31.96
C LEU A 148 -5.01 -36.67 32.88
N GLU A 149 -5.91 -37.56 33.30
CA GLU A 149 -7.00 -37.20 34.22
C GLU A 149 -6.45 -36.70 35.56
N ASN A 150 -5.42 -37.37 36.09
CA ASN A 150 -4.74 -36.92 37.31
C ASN A 150 -4.05 -35.57 37.12
N ALA A 151 -3.32 -35.37 36.02
CA ALA A 151 -2.67 -34.10 35.71
C ALA A 151 -3.70 -32.96 35.62
N ARG A 152 -4.85 -33.19 34.95
CA ARG A 152 -5.96 -32.22 34.89
C ARG A 152 -6.53 -31.90 36.28
N LYS A 153 -6.73 -32.91 37.13
CA LYS A 153 -7.20 -32.70 38.52
C LYS A 153 -6.20 -31.90 39.35
N GLN A 154 -4.90 -32.13 39.19
CA GLN A 154 -3.87 -31.36 39.87
C GLN A 154 -3.78 -29.92 39.35
N ALA A 155 -3.83 -29.71 38.03
CA ALA A 155 -3.88 -28.38 37.43
C ALA A 155 -5.11 -27.59 37.89
N ALA A 156 -6.28 -28.24 37.92
CA ALA A 156 -7.51 -27.65 38.45
C ALA A 156 -7.37 -27.27 39.93
N SER A 157 -6.83 -28.17 40.78
CA SER A 157 -6.61 -27.85 42.19
C SER A 157 -5.64 -26.69 42.40
N PHE A 158 -4.51 -26.70 41.67
CA PHE A 158 -3.51 -25.64 41.73
C PHE A 158 -4.12 -24.28 41.37
N HIS A 159 -4.85 -24.19 40.26
CA HIS A 159 -5.49 -22.94 39.88
C HIS A 159 -6.62 -22.53 40.82
N TYR A 160 -7.36 -23.47 41.38
CA TYR A 160 -8.38 -23.14 42.37
C TYR A 160 -7.77 -22.44 43.59
N ASP A 161 -6.64 -22.97 44.09
CA ASP A 161 -5.95 -22.40 45.25
C ASP A 161 -5.30 -21.04 44.92
N GLN A 162 -4.70 -20.90 43.72
CA GLN A 162 -4.22 -19.60 43.22
C GLN A 162 -5.37 -18.58 43.11
N GLY A 163 -6.52 -19.00 42.57
CA GLY A 163 -7.72 -18.17 42.45
C GLY A 163 -8.19 -17.65 43.81
N ARG A 164 -8.19 -18.50 44.84
CA ARG A 164 -8.51 -18.12 46.21
C ARG A 164 -7.51 -17.12 46.79
N MET A 165 -6.21 -17.38 46.65
CA MET A 165 -5.16 -16.47 47.12
C MET A 165 -5.27 -15.09 46.45
N ARG A 166 -5.54 -15.05 45.15
CA ARG A 166 -5.74 -13.79 44.41
C ARG A 166 -6.98 -13.05 44.89
N ALA A 167 -8.07 -13.76 45.11
CA ALA A 167 -9.30 -13.19 45.63
C ALA A 167 -9.12 -12.60 47.03
N ASP A 168 -8.38 -13.27 47.92
CA ASP A 168 -8.06 -12.80 49.27
C ASP A 168 -7.24 -11.49 49.22
N ASN A 169 -6.35 -11.38 48.22
CA ASN A 169 -5.58 -10.17 47.94
C ASN A 169 -6.36 -9.09 47.14
N GLN A 170 -7.66 -9.27 46.94
CA GLN A 170 -8.53 -8.39 46.14
C GLN A 170 -8.12 -8.22 44.67
N ASP A 171 -7.25 -9.09 44.15
CA ASP A 171 -6.91 -9.17 42.73
C ASP A 171 -7.97 -10.00 41.99
N PHE A 172 -9.18 -9.42 41.90
CA PHE A 172 -10.37 -10.12 41.42
C PHE A 172 -10.27 -10.55 39.96
N ARG A 173 -9.55 -9.80 39.12
CA ARG A 173 -9.39 -10.11 37.70
C ARG A 173 -8.53 -11.37 37.53
N SER A 174 -7.39 -11.45 38.21
CA SER A 174 -6.55 -12.65 38.21
C SER A 174 -7.27 -13.83 38.89
N ALA A 175 -8.00 -13.59 39.98
CA ALA A 175 -8.80 -14.61 40.64
C ALA A 175 -9.80 -15.26 39.67
N SER A 176 -10.57 -14.44 38.94
CA SER A 176 -11.51 -14.90 37.92
C SER A 176 -10.84 -15.80 36.89
N GLN A 177 -9.71 -15.36 36.32
CA GLN A 177 -8.97 -16.11 35.30
C GLN A 177 -8.49 -17.49 35.81
N HIS A 178 -8.02 -17.56 37.05
CA HIS A 178 -7.62 -18.82 37.66
C HIS A 178 -8.81 -19.78 37.87
N PHE A 179 -9.97 -19.27 38.28
CA PHE A 179 -11.18 -20.08 38.37
C PHE A 179 -11.70 -20.54 37.00
N GLU A 180 -11.59 -19.71 35.95
CA GLU A 180 -11.90 -20.12 34.57
C GLU A 180 -10.97 -21.25 34.11
N LYS A 181 -9.66 -21.15 34.38
CA LYS A 181 -8.71 -22.24 34.09
C LYS A 181 -9.02 -23.52 34.87
N THR A 182 -9.47 -23.38 36.12
CA THR A 182 -9.88 -24.52 36.95
C THR A 182 -11.03 -25.29 36.28
N ASP A 183 -12.07 -24.56 35.85
CA ASP A 183 -13.23 -25.14 35.16
C ASP A 183 -12.88 -25.68 33.78
N HIS A 184 -11.91 -25.07 33.09
CA HIS A 184 -11.39 -25.56 31.82
C HIS A 184 -10.75 -26.95 31.95
N TYR A 185 -9.94 -27.18 32.97
CA TYR A 185 -9.29 -28.49 33.17
C TYR A 185 -10.25 -29.56 33.67
N VAL A 186 -11.12 -29.22 34.62
CA VAL A 186 -12.12 -30.14 35.17
C VAL A 186 -13.45 -29.38 35.31
N PRO A 187 -14.37 -29.53 34.34
CA PRO A 187 -15.68 -28.90 34.41
C PRO A 187 -16.44 -29.28 35.69
N GLY A 188 -16.96 -28.27 36.40
CA GLY A 188 -17.66 -28.49 37.67
C GLY A 188 -16.74 -28.84 38.84
N PHE A 189 -15.43 -28.54 38.74
CA PHE A 189 -14.52 -28.65 39.88
C PHE A 189 -14.92 -27.69 40.99
N ARG A 190 -15.57 -28.24 42.02
CA ARG A 190 -16.12 -27.48 43.16
C ARG A 190 -17.08 -26.38 42.67
N ASP A 191 -16.87 -25.14 43.08
CA ASP A 191 -17.64 -23.95 42.73
C ASP A 191 -16.88 -23.02 41.76
N ALA A 192 -15.86 -23.51 41.06
CA ALA A 192 -14.97 -22.69 40.22
C ALA A 192 -15.72 -21.79 39.22
N SER A 193 -16.68 -22.30 38.44
CA SER A 193 -17.41 -21.48 37.46
C SER A 193 -18.21 -20.35 38.13
N ALA A 194 -18.80 -20.62 39.31
CA ALA A 194 -19.55 -19.61 40.07
C ALA A 194 -18.61 -18.55 40.66
N LEU A 195 -17.44 -18.96 41.17
CA LEU A 195 -16.41 -18.05 41.67
C LEU A 195 -15.82 -17.20 40.54
N ALA A 196 -15.53 -17.78 39.38
CA ALA A 196 -15.08 -17.05 38.19
C ALA A 196 -16.06 -15.92 37.85
N TYR A 197 -17.34 -16.25 37.69
CA TYR A 197 -18.38 -15.26 37.41
C TYR A 197 -18.45 -14.16 38.46
N ARG A 198 -18.45 -14.53 39.75
CA ARG A 198 -18.50 -13.59 40.87
C ARG A 198 -17.29 -12.64 40.87
N TYR A 199 -16.08 -13.16 40.73
CA TYR A 199 -14.87 -12.35 40.78
C TYR A 199 -14.70 -11.50 39.53
N LYS A 200 -15.19 -11.94 38.37
CA LYS A 200 -15.32 -11.08 37.19
C LYS A 200 -16.18 -9.86 37.46
N GLN A 201 -17.37 -10.04 38.05
CA GLN A 201 -18.25 -8.93 38.41
C GLN A 201 -17.60 -7.97 39.43
N LEU A 202 -16.87 -8.51 40.41
CA LEU A 202 -16.14 -7.70 41.38
C LEU A 202 -14.98 -6.92 40.73
N ALA A 203 -14.26 -7.54 39.81
CA ALA A 203 -13.20 -6.90 39.03
C ALA A 203 -13.76 -5.75 38.18
N ASP A 204 -14.81 -6.01 37.40
CA ASP A 204 -15.45 -5.01 36.55
C ASP A 204 -16.00 -3.85 37.39
N LYS A 205 -16.55 -4.12 38.58
CA LYS A 205 -16.98 -3.08 39.52
C LYS A 205 -15.80 -2.26 40.09
N ALA A 206 -14.68 -2.91 40.40
CA ALA A 206 -13.48 -2.24 40.89
C ALA A 206 -12.88 -1.31 39.82
N ASP A 207 -12.77 -1.79 38.58
CA ASP A 207 -12.29 -1.02 37.44
C ASP A 207 -13.23 0.15 37.11
N ALA A 208 -14.55 -0.08 37.12
CA ALA A 208 -15.52 1.00 36.98
C ALA A 208 -15.37 2.06 38.08
N THR A 209 -15.11 1.65 39.32
CA THR A 209 -14.88 2.57 40.45
C THR A 209 -13.61 3.40 40.26
N TYR A 210 -12.54 2.77 39.80
CA TYR A 210 -11.27 3.44 39.51
C TYR A 210 -11.42 4.52 38.43
N HIS A 211 -12.00 4.15 37.28
CA HIS A 211 -12.22 5.07 36.16
C HIS A 211 -13.17 6.21 36.53
N TYR A 212 -14.24 5.90 37.27
CA TYR A 212 -15.16 6.93 37.77
C TYR A 212 -14.45 7.96 38.67
N GLY A 213 -13.57 7.52 39.59
CA GLY A 213 -12.81 8.44 40.45
C GLY A 213 -11.82 9.32 39.67
N ARG A 214 -11.17 8.76 38.64
CA ARG A 214 -10.31 9.54 37.74
C ARG A 214 -11.11 10.56 36.93
N ALA A 215 -12.29 10.18 36.46
CA ALA A 215 -13.20 11.07 35.76
C ALA A 215 -13.64 12.25 36.64
N GLU A 216 -13.95 12.01 37.92
CA GLU A 216 -14.27 13.06 38.88
C GLU A 216 -13.09 14.01 39.11
N THR A 217 -11.87 13.47 39.19
CA THR A 217 -10.64 14.27 39.36
C THR A 217 -10.38 15.14 38.12
N ALA A 218 -10.49 14.55 36.93
CA ALA A 218 -10.33 15.27 35.66
C ALA A 218 -11.40 16.37 35.51
N ALA A 219 -12.64 16.08 35.88
CA ALA A 219 -13.74 17.04 35.88
C ALA A 219 -13.49 18.22 36.83
N GLN A 220 -12.96 17.97 38.03
CA GLN A 220 -12.57 19.03 38.99
C GLN A 220 -11.46 19.92 38.44
N ASN A 221 -10.53 19.33 37.67
CA ASN A 221 -9.45 20.05 37.00
C ASN A 221 -9.89 20.72 35.68
N SER A 222 -11.18 20.68 35.34
CA SER A 222 -11.73 21.17 34.06
C SER A 222 -11.14 20.48 32.81
N GLU A 223 -10.60 19.27 32.95
CA GLU A 223 -10.10 18.44 31.85
C GLU A 223 -11.27 17.67 31.21
N TYR A 224 -12.23 18.38 30.60
CA TYR A 224 -13.53 17.80 30.23
C TYR A 224 -13.44 16.62 29.25
N ARG A 225 -12.51 16.64 28.30
CA ARG A 225 -12.30 15.53 27.35
C ARG A 225 -11.87 14.26 28.08
N HIS A 226 -10.88 14.39 28.97
CA HIS A 226 -10.38 13.29 29.79
C HIS A 226 -11.45 12.79 30.76
N ALA A 227 -12.22 13.69 31.38
CA ALA A 227 -13.35 13.32 32.22
C ALA A 227 -14.39 12.49 31.46
N PHE A 228 -14.75 12.91 30.24
CA PHE A 228 -15.64 12.15 29.36
C PHE A 228 -15.11 10.74 29.09
N GLU A 229 -13.85 10.61 28.69
CA GLU A 229 -13.22 9.32 28.37
C GLU A 229 -13.24 8.37 29.56
N GLU A 230 -12.88 8.86 30.75
CA GLU A 230 -12.84 8.06 31.97
C GLU A 230 -14.26 7.66 32.46
N PHE A 231 -15.26 8.55 32.34
CA PHE A 231 -16.66 8.16 32.62
C PHE A 231 -17.16 7.11 31.62
N ALA A 232 -16.79 7.23 30.34
CA ALA A 232 -17.16 6.25 29.31
C ALA A 232 -16.51 4.88 29.58
N GLU A 233 -15.26 4.84 30.03
CA GLU A 233 -14.61 3.60 30.45
C GLU A 233 -15.30 2.95 31.65
N ALA A 234 -15.73 3.73 32.65
CA ALA A 234 -16.51 3.19 33.77
C ALA A 234 -17.81 2.51 33.30
N VAL A 235 -18.51 3.11 32.32
CA VAL A 235 -19.70 2.52 31.68
C VAL A 235 -19.36 1.26 30.90
N ARG A 236 -18.18 1.16 30.29
CA ARG A 236 -17.74 -0.03 29.53
C ARG A 236 -17.60 -1.26 30.43
N TYR A 237 -17.09 -1.09 31.65
CA TYR A 237 -17.01 -2.18 32.62
C TYR A 237 -18.35 -2.51 33.25
N VAL A 238 -19.12 -1.50 33.66
CA VAL A 238 -20.45 -1.69 34.26
C VAL A 238 -21.43 -0.68 33.65
N PRO A 239 -22.33 -1.10 32.73
CA PRO A 239 -23.17 -0.19 31.95
C PRO A 239 -24.02 0.80 32.74
N ASP A 240 -24.48 0.40 33.93
CA ASP A 240 -25.31 1.22 34.82
C ASP A 240 -24.53 1.59 36.11
N PHE A 241 -23.22 1.83 35.99
CA PHE A 241 -22.39 2.25 37.10
C PHE A 241 -22.72 3.68 37.53
N ARG A 242 -23.48 3.80 38.63
CA ARG A 242 -23.89 5.11 39.19
C ARG A 242 -24.56 5.96 38.09
N ASP A 243 -24.13 7.21 37.93
CA ASP A 243 -24.54 8.15 36.90
C ASP A 243 -23.47 8.35 35.80
N ALA A 244 -22.49 7.44 35.68
CA ALA A 244 -21.35 7.58 34.77
C ALA A 244 -21.76 7.88 33.32
N ARG A 245 -22.83 7.23 32.80
CA ARG A 245 -23.36 7.50 31.45
C ARG A 245 -23.84 8.94 31.30
N ALA A 246 -24.55 9.47 32.29
CA ALA A 246 -25.05 10.84 32.26
C ALA A 246 -23.90 11.86 32.36
N GLN A 247 -22.90 11.57 33.21
CA GLN A 247 -21.71 12.41 33.33
C GLN A 247 -20.85 12.39 32.05
N ALA A 248 -20.63 11.21 31.44
CA ALA A 248 -19.93 11.11 30.16
C ALA A 248 -20.59 12.01 29.10
N GLU A 249 -21.91 11.93 28.94
CA GLU A 249 -22.63 12.75 27.97
C GLU A 249 -22.53 14.25 28.26
N ARG A 250 -22.60 14.63 29.55
CA ARG A 250 -22.42 16.02 29.97
C ARG A 250 -21.02 16.54 29.64
N TYR A 251 -19.97 15.79 30.00
CA TYR A 251 -18.59 16.22 29.80
C TYR A 251 -18.17 16.16 28.33
N ARG A 252 -18.77 15.27 27.52
CA ARG A 252 -18.61 15.29 26.07
C ARG A 252 -19.03 16.63 25.48
N LYS A 253 -20.22 17.12 25.85
CA LYS A 253 -20.73 18.43 25.38
C LYS A 253 -19.82 19.59 25.79
N LEU A 254 -19.38 19.61 27.06
CA LEU A 254 -18.46 20.64 27.54
C LEU A 254 -17.10 20.62 26.82
N ALA A 255 -16.57 19.42 26.58
CA ALA A 255 -15.31 19.24 25.84
C ALA A 255 -15.46 19.67 24.37
N ASP A 256 -16.56 19.28 23.71
CA ASP A 256 -16.84 19.67 22.34
C ASP A 256 -17.00 21.20 22.22
N GLU A 257 -17.68 21.85 23.17
CA GLU A 257 -17.79 23.31 23.22
C GLU A 257 -16.43 24.01 23.42
N GLU A 258 -15.55 23.46 24.26
CA GLU A 258 -14.20 23.99 24.49
C GLU A 258 -13.30 23.83 23.25
N ASP A 259 -13.32 22.67 22.61
CA ASP A 259 -12.58 22.42 21.37
C ASP A 259 -13.11 23.31 20.24
N ALA A 260 -14.44 23.46 20.13
CA ALA A 260 -15.06 24.37 19.17
C ALA A 260 -14.59 25.82 19.39
N ARG A 261 -14.57 26.29 20.64
CA ARG A 261 -14.05 27.62 21.00
C ARG A 261 -12.58 27.78 20.64
N ARG A 262 -11.73 26.80 20.98
CA ARG A 262 -10.29 26.84 20.71
C ARG A 262 -10.01 26.95 19.21
N TYR A 263 -10.67 26.13 18.39
CA TYR A 263 -10.51 26.17 16.94
C TYR A 263 -11.08 27.45 16.32
N TYR A 264 -12.18 27.97 16.87
CA TYR A 264 -12.72 29.27 16.46
C TYR A 264 -11.71 30.41 16.69
N GLU A 265 -11.11 30.48 17.89
CA GLU A 265 -10.10 31.48 18.24
C GLU A 265 -8.81 31.31 17.43
N GLN A 266 -8.43 30.07 17.12
CA GLN A 266 -7.33 29.79 16.19
C GLN A 266 -7.65 30.31 14.78
N GLY A 267 -8.86 30.09 14.27
CA GLY A 267 -9.31 30.60 12.98
C GLY A 267 -9.20 32.12 12.89
N LEU A 268 -9.63 32.83 13.95
CA LEU A 268 -9.49 34.29 14.03
C LEU A 268 -8.03 34.75 13.99
N ARG A 269 -7.13 34.07 14.73
CA ARG A 269 -5.70 34.40 14.73
C ARG A 269 -5.06 34.20 13.35
N LEU A 270 -5.37 33.08 12.69
CA LEU A 270 -4.87 32.75 11.36
C LEU A 270 -5.40 33.74 10.30
N ALA A 271 -6.67 34.12 10.40
CA ALA A 271 -7.27 35.11 9.53
C ALA A 271 -6.59 36.49 9.65
N ASN A 272 -6.31 36.93 10.88
CA ASN A 272 -5.59 38.19 11.13
C ASN A 272 -4.15 38.14 10.60
N ALA A 273 -3.53 36.96 10.56
CA ALA A 273 -2.22 36.73 9.94
C ALA A 273 -2.28 36.53 8.41
N GLN A 274 -3.46 36.68 7.79
CA GLN A 274 -3.71 36.47 6.36
C GLN A 274 -3.48 35.04 5.86
N ASN A 275 -3.42 34.05 6.77
CA ASN A 275 -3.36 32.62 6.44
C ASN A 275 -4.78 32.07 6.17
N TYR A 276 -5.44 32.56 5.13
CA TYR A 276 -6.88 32.35 4.92
C TYR A 276 -7.30 30.88 4.77
N ARG A 277 -6.50 30.05 4.07
CA ARG A 277 -6.82 28.63 3.89
C ARG A 277 -6.79 27.86 5.20
N GLU A 278 -5.79 28.12 6.04
CA GLU A 278 -5.68 27.52 7.37
C GLU A 278 -6.77 28.05 8.31
N ALA A 279 -7.08 29.34 8.23
CA ALA A 279 -8.17 29.96 8.99
C ALA A 279 -9.51 29.28 8.68
N ALA A 280 -9.85 29.11 7.39
CA ALA A 280 -11.05 28.40 6.96
C ALA A 280 -11.07 26.95 7.51
N GLY A 281 -9.94 26.24 7.45
CA GLY A 281 -9.80 24.90 8.03
C GLY A 281 -10.07 24.86 9.54
N ALA A 282 -9.57 25.86 10.30
CA ALA A 282 -9.82 25.96 11.73
C ALA A 282 -11.30 26.24 12.06
N PHE A 283 -11.96 27.13 11.32
CA PHE A 283 -13.40 27.35 11.47
C PHE A 283 -14.23 26.10 11.12
N GLY A 284 -13.83 25.37 10.08
CA GLY A 284 -14.45 24.08 9.74
C GLY A 284 -14.34 23.05 10.87
N LYS A 285 -13.20 22.97 11.56
CA LYS A 285 -13.04 22.11 12.75
C LYS A 285 -13.93 22.57 13.91
N SER A 286 -14.03 23.87 14.14
CA SER A 286 -14.91 24.42 15.17
C SER A 286 -16.36 23.95 14.99
N GLU A 287 -16.87 24.02 13.75
CA GLU A 287 -18.22 23.56 13.40
C GLU A 287 -18.40 22.04 13.53
N GLN A 288 -17.34 21.25 13.30
CA GLN A 288 -17.39 19.78 13.45
C GLN A 288 -17.61 19.35 14.91
N PHE A 289 -17.05 20.08 15.87
CA PHE A 289 -17.29 19.79 17.30
C PHE A 289 -18.68 20.25 17.74
N VAL A 290 -19.07 21.47 17.39
CA VAL A 290 -20.39 22.01 17.70
C VAL A 290 -21.01 22.62 16.45
N PHE A 291 -22.04 21.95 15.93
CA PHE A 291 -22.78 22.44 14.78
C PHE A 291 -23.40 23.81 15.08
N GLY A 292 -23.20 24.78 14.19
CA GLY A 292 -23.66 26.15 14.40
C GLY A 292 -22.93 26.89 15.52
N PHE A 293 -21.69 26.51 15.86
CA PHE A 293 -20.87 27.24 16.81
C PHE A 293 -20.60 28.67 16.32
N ARG A 294 -21.37 29.62 16.84
CA ARG A 294 -21.33 31.04 16.44
C ARG A 294 -21.52 31.16 14.92
N ASP A 295 -20.69 31.95 14.25
CA ASP A 295 -20.63 32.19 12.81
C ASP A 295 -19.49 31.40 12.12
N ALA A 296 -18.97 30.33 12.74
CA ALA A 296 -17.85 29.56 12.20
C ALA A 296 -18.05 29.09 10.75
N ALA A 297 -19.25 28.62 10.40
CA ALA A 297 -19.58 28.22 9.03
C ALA A 297 -19.46 29.38 8.03
N GLN A 298 -19.97 30.57 8.41
CA GLN A 298 -19.92 31.78 7.58
C GLN A 298 -18.48 32.26 7.40
N LEU A 299 -17.69 32.24 8.48
CA LEU A 299 -16.28 32.60 8.46
C LEU A 299 -15.45 31.62 7.62
N ARG A 300 -15.70 30.31 7.73
CA ARG A 300 -15.09 29.30 6.86
C ARG A 300 -15.33 29.65 5.40
N ASP A 301 -16.59 29.82 5.00
CA ASP A 301 -16.95 30.07 3.59
C ASP A 301 -16.40 31.42 3.09
N HIS A 302 -16.33 32.42 3.96
CA HIS A 302 -15.70 33.70 3.67
C HIS A 302 -14.19 33.54 3.42
N TYR A 303 -13.45 32.92 4.33
CA TYR A 303 -12.00 32.76 4.21
C TYR A 303 -11.58 31.73 3.15
N THR A 304 -12.42 30.74 2.83
CA THR A 304 -12.20 29.87 1.66
C THR A 304 -12.22 30.69 0.37
N ARG A 305 -13.18 31.61 0.21
CA ARG A 305 -13.23 32.49 -0.97
C ARG A 305 -12.01 33.40 -1.06
N LEU A 306 -11.63 34.06 0.04
CA LEU A 306 -10.43 34.90 0.08
C LEU A 306 -9.16 34.10 -0.23
N ALA A 307 -9.01 32.89 0.30
CA ALA A 307 -7.87 32.02 0.00
C ALA A 307 -7.80 31.69 -1.51
N ASN A 308 -8.94 31.33 -2.11
CA ASN A 308 -9.01 31.04 -3.53
C ASN A 308 -8.72 32.28 -4.39
N GLU A 309 -9.16 33.46 -3.98
CA GLU A 309 -8.86 34.72 -4.66
C GLU A 309 -7.36 35.07 -4.64
N VAL A 310 -6.70 34.89 -3.48
CA VAL A 310 -5.25 35.11 -3.36
C VAL A 310 -4.48 34.13 -4.25
N GLU A 311 -4.80 32.83 -4.20
CA GLU A 311 -4.13 31.84 -5.04
C GLU A 311 -4.42 32.02 -6.53
N ALA A 312 -5.64 32.41 -6.89
CA ALA A 312 -5.98 32.76 -8.26
C ALA A 312 -5.16 33.97 -8.74
N ALA A 313 -4.94 34.98 -7.89
CA ALA A 313 -4.09 36.11 -8.20
C ALA A 313 -2.63 35.70 -8.45
N GLU A 314 -2.09 34.78 -7.65
CA GLU A 314 -0.74 34.25 -7.83
C GLU A 314 -0.60 33.46 -9.13
N HIS A 315 -1.53 32.53 -9.40
CA HIS A 315 -1.56 31.78 -10.66
C HIS A 315 -1.67 32.72 -11.86
N TYR A 316 -2.55 33.71 -11.79
CA TYR A 316 -2.69 34.73 -12.83
C TYR A 316 -1.36 35.48 -13.06
N GLN A 317 -0.69 35.93 -11.99
CA GLN A 317 0.57 36.65 -12.11
C GLN A 317 1.70 35.77 -12.66
N ARG A 318 1.76 34.49 -12.28
CA ARG A 318 2.69 33.51 -12.89
C ARG A 318 2.42 33.35 -14.38
N GLY A 319 1.16 33.22 -14.77
CA GLY A 319 0.74 33.18 -16.17
C GLY A 319 1.25 34.38 -16.95
N VAL A 320 1.06 35.60 -16.42
CA VAL A 320 1.58 36.84 -17.04
C VAL A 320 3.10 36.78 -17.20
N ASN A 321 3.84 36.40 -16.16
CA ASN A 321 5.30 36.31 -16.23
C ASN A 321 5.79 35.29 -17.27
N LEU A 322 5.08 34.16 -17.41
CA LEU A 322 5.39 33.12 -18.41
C LEU A 322 5.12 33.58 -19.84
N LEU A 323 4.11 34.43 -20.06
CA LEU A 323 3.89 35.08 -21.36
C LEU A 323 5.06 35.97 -21.78
N ASP A 324 5.69 36.66 -20.83
CA ASP A 324 6.90 37.46 -21.08
C ASP A 324 8.12 36.59 -21.37
N GLN A 325 8.13 35.35 -20.87
CA GLN A 325 9.15 34.34 -21.17
C GLN A 325 8.84 33.52 -22.42
N THR A 326 7.74 33.80 -23.12
CA THR A 326 7.24 33.05 -24.29
C THR A 326 6.92 31.57 -24.03
N ASP A 327 6.72 31.18 -22.76
CA ASP A 327 6.24 29.86 -22.36
C ASP A 327 4.70 29.84 -22.34
N PHE A 328 4.12 29.88 -23.54
CA PHE A 328 2.68 30.00 -23.75
C PHE A 328 1.89 28.79 -23.24
N GLN A 329 2.49 27.59 -23.30
CA GLN A 329 1.82 26.37 -22.85
C GLN A 329 1.65 26.37 -21.33
N THR A 330 2.72 26.66 -20.58
CA THR A 330 2.64 26.74 -19.12
C THR A 330 1.80 27.95 -18.68
N ALA A 331 1.93 29.09 -19.37
CA ALA A 331 1.10 30.27 -19.09
C ALA A 331 -0.41 29.96 -19.20
N ALA A 332 -0.82 29.24 -20.25
CA ALA A 332 -2.22 28.83 -20.41
C ALA A 332 -2.73 27.96 -19.25
N GLN A 333 -1.89 27.06 -18.74
CA GLN A 333 -2.22 26.21 -17.60
C GLN A 333 -2.39 27.03 -16.32
N GLU A 334 -1.48 27.96 -16.04
CA GLU A 334 -1.55 28.86 -14.88
C GLU A 334 -2.81 29.72 -14.92
N PHE A 335 -3.16 30.30 -16.08
CA PHE A 335 -4.40 31.06 -16.22
C PHE A 335 -5.66 30.20 -16.04
N ARG A 336 -5.67 28.96 -16.53
CA ARG A 336 -6.78 28.04 -16.26
C ARG A 336 -6.89 27.70 -14.78
N ALA A 337 -5.78 27.50 -14.09
CA ALA A 337 -5.78 27.27 -12.65
C ALA A 337 -6.39 28.46 -11.89
N ALA A 338 -6.03 29.70 -12.25
CA ALA A 338 -6.64 30.89 -11.69
C ALA A 338 -8.17 30.92 -11.90
N ASN A 339 -8.64 30.64 -13.13
CA ASN A 339 -10.07 30.59 -13.44
C ASN A 339 -10.81 29.41 -12.77
N GLN A 340 -10.13 28.29 -12.51
CA GLN A 340 -10.73 27.15 -11.80
C GLN A 340 -10.94 27.47 -10.31
N LEU A 341 -9.97 28.17 -9.69
CA LEU A 341 -10.07 28.61 -8.30
C LEU A 341 -11.18 29.65 -8.11
N VAL A 342 -11.21 30.64 -9.01
CA VAL A 342 -12.24 31.69 -9.04
C VAL A 342 -12.75 31.85 -10.48
N PRO A 343 -13.93 31.30 -10.82
CA PRO A 343 -14.51 31.45 -12.15
C PRO A 343 -14.67 32.91 -12.54
N GLY A 344 -14.14 33.28 -13.71
CA GLY A 344 -14.15 34.68 -14.17
C GLY A 344 -13.13 35.57 -13.46
N PHE A 345 -12.08 34.99 -12.84
CA PHE A 345 -11.01 35.78 -12.24
C PHE A 345 -10.32 36.65 -13.28
N ARG A 346 -10.62 37.96 -13.25
CA ARG A 346 -10.17 38.94 -14.25
C ARG A 346 -10.53 38.45 -15.66
N ASP A 347 -9.56 38.32 -16.54
CA ASP A 347 -9.68 37.77 -17.89
C ASP A 347 -8.86 36.47 -18.06
N ALA A 348 -8.58 35.75 -16.96
CA ALA A 348 -7.72 34.57 -16.97
C ALA A 348 -8.10 33.55 -18.05
N LEU A 349 -9.39 33.25 -18.22
CA LEU A 349 -9.83 32.32 -19.27
C LEU A 349 -9.50 32.83 -20.68
N ASN A 350 -9.67 34.13 -20.94
CA ASN A 350 -9.32 34.74 -22.23
C ASN A 350 -7.81 34.72 -22.46
N GLN A 351 -7.02 34.99 -21.43
CA GLN A 351 -5.56 34.90 -21.48
C GLN A 351 -5.09 33.46 -21.74
N ALA A 352 -5.73 32.47 -21.13
CA ALA A 352 -5.45 31.06 -21.40
C ALA A 352 -5.72 30.70 -22.86
N ILE A 353 -6.91 31.04 -23.37
CA ILE A 353 -7.28 30.78 -24.77
C ILE A 353 -6.30 31.48 -25.73
N TRP A 354 -5.95 32.74 -25.44
CA TRP A 354 -5.01 33.48 -26.25
C TRP A 354 -3.61 32.84 -26.24
N ALA A 355 -3.11 32.44 -25.07
CA ALA A 355 -1.82 31.78 -24.92
C ALA A 355 -1.79 30.46 -25.71
N GLU A 356 -2.84 29.65 -25.63
CA GLU A 356 -2.98 28.42 -26.41
C GLU A 356 -3.02 28.67 -27.91
N ASP A 357 -3.68 29.76 -28.32
CA ASP A 357 -3.80 30.12 -29.71
C ASP A 357 -2.43 30.40 -30.34
N VAL A 358 -1.49 30.93 -29.55
CA VAL A 358 -0.15 31.31 -30.00
C VAL A 358 0.92 30.26 -29.67
N ILE A 359 0.55 29.07 -29.16
CA ILE A 359 1.50 27.97 -28.98
C ILE A 359 2.07 27.59 -30.36
N PRO A 360 3.41 27.60 -30.51
CA PRO A 360 4.06 27.23 -31.78
C PRO A 360 3.62 25.83 -32.25
N PRO A 361 3.56 25.59 -33.57
CA PRO A 361 3.48 24.23 -34.07
C PRO A 361 4.76 23.46 -33.73
N GLU A 362 4.64 22.15 -33.57
CA GLU A 362 5.80 21.27 -33.38
C GLU A 362 6.71 21.26 -34.61
N ASN A 363 7.99 20.93 -34.44
CA ASN A 363 8.96 20.95 -35.55
C ASN A 363 8.53 20.15 -36.78
N TYR A 364 7.83 19.02 -36.60
CA TYR A 364 7.32 18.22 -37.73
C TYR A 364 6.28 19.00 -38.54
N GLU A 365 5.41 19.74 -37.86
CA GLU A 365 4.36 20.53 -38.47
C GLU A 365 4.95 21.77 -39.14
N VAL A 366 5.93 22.42 -38.50
CA VAL A 366 6.72 23.51 -39.12
C VAL A 366 7.33 23.04 -40.45
N ILE A 367 8.00 21.89 -40.46
CA ILE A 367 8.60 21.31 -41.67
C ILE A 367 7.53 21.07 -42.74
N ARG A 368 6.39 20.47 -42.37
CA ARG A 368 5.27 20.20 -43.28
C ARG A 368 4.74 21.50 -43.91
N LEU A 369 4.52 22.53 -43.11
CA LEU A 369 4.00 23.83 -43.55
C LEU A 369 4.98 24.54 -44.48
N VAL A 370 6.27 24.55 -44.13
CA VAL A 370 7.32 25.13 -44.97
C VAL A 370 7.45 24.38 -46.29
N SER A 371 7.42 23.05 -46.29
CA SER A 371 7.43 22.26 -47.51
C SER A 371 6.21 22.52 -48.39
N LYS A 372 5.03 22.68 -47.79
CA LYS A 372 3.80 23.05 -48.50
C LYS A 372 3.96 24.42 -49.17
N GLU A 373 4.38 25.44 -48.42
CA GLU A 373 4.60 26.80 -48.93
C GLU A 373 5.56 26.82 -50.12
N VAL A 374 6.69 26.13 -50.02
CA VAL A 374 7.68 26.04 -51.11
C VAL A 374 7.12 25.30 -52.33
N ASN A 375 6.33 24.24 -52.12
CA ASN A 375 5.71 23.48 -53.22
C ASN A 375 4.62 24.27 -53.95
N GLU A 376 3.84 25.06 -53.22
CA GLU A 376 2.74 25.84 -53.80
C GLU A 376 3.22 27.12 -54.48
N HIS A 377 4.21 27.81 -53.89
CA HIS A 377 4.66 29.13 -54.36
C HIS A 377 6.03 29.10 -55.07
N GLY A 378 6.70 27.95 -55.08
CA GLY A 378 8.01 27.77 -55.70
C GLY A 378 9.18 28.25 -54.84
N ILE A 379 10.38 28.01 -55.34
CA ILE A 379 11.62 28.52 -54.76
C ILE A 379 12.02 29.81 -55.49
N PRO A 380 12.26 30.92 -54.78
CA PRO A 380 12.77 32.11 -55.43
C PRO A 380 14.13 31.85 -56.11
N PRO A 381 14.33 32.27 -57.36
CA PRO A 381 15.55 32.02 -58.12
C PRO A 381 16.83 32.46 -57.40
N TYR A 382 16.77 33.56 -56.64
CA TYR A 382 17.90 34.09 -55.89
C TYR A 382 18.45 33.13 -54.81
N TRP A 383 17.74 32.05 -54.47
CA TRP A 383 18.24 31.01 -53.57
C TRP A 383 19.34 30.16 -54.21
N PHE A 384 19.35 30.05 -55.54
CA PHE A 384 20.40 29.36 -56.29
C PHE A 384 21.61 30.26 -56.55
N GLY A 385 21.44 31.58 -56.46
CA GLY A 385 22.52 32.56 -56.55
C GLY A 385 22.01 33.97 -56.86
N PRO A 386 22.81 35.01 -56.58
CA PRO A 386 22.37 36.41 -56.70
C PRO A 386 22.08 36.87 -58.15
N HIS A 387 22.46 36.07 -59.15
CA HIS A 387 22.29 36.38 -60.58
C HIS A 387 21.39 35.39 -61.32
N ILE A 388 20.68 34.52 -60.59
CA ILE A 388 19.75 33.57 -61.19
C ILE A 388 18.38 34.24 -61.25
N GLU A 389 17.85 34.44 -62.46
CA GLU A 389 16.51 34.97 -62.70
C GLU A 389 15.49 33.82 -62.84
N SER A 390 14.20 34.13 -62.87
CA SER A 390 13.14 33.11 -62.97
C SER A 390 13.22 32.29 -64.26
N GLU A 391 13.73 32.87 -65.33
CA GLU A 391 13.94 32.20 -66.62
C GLU A 391 15.12 31.22 -66.63
N ASP A 392 16.07 31.39 -65.70
CA ASP A 392 17.21 30.51 -65.56
C ASP A 392 16.84 29.21 -64.83
N LEU A 393 15.77 29.18 -64.04
CA LEU A 393 15.38 28.00 -63.27
C LEU A 393 14.50 27.04 -64.11
N VAL A 394 15.10 26.00 -64.67
CA VAL A 394 14.42 25.03 -65.56
C VAL A 394 13.57 24.03 -64.78
N SER A 395 14.09 23.54 -63.66
CA SER A 395 13.36 22.65 -62.76
C SER A 395 13.97 22.70 -61.36
N TRP A 396 13.21 22.31 -60.34
CA TRP A 396 13.70 22.23 -58.98
C TRP A 396 12.97 21.14 -58.18
N LYS A 397 13.60 20.70 -57.10
CA LYS A 397 13.09 19.72 -56.15
C LYS A 397 13.58 20.08 -54.75
N LEU A 398 12.64 20.24 -53.83
CA LEU A 398 12.92 20.39 -52.41
C LEU A 398 13.41 19.06 -51.83
N GLY A 399 14.56 19.10 -51.18
CA GLY A 399 15.15 17.98 -50.46
C GLY A 399 14.76 18.02 -48.99
N VAL A 400 15.76 18.12 -48.11
CA VAL A 400 15.57 18.10 -46.66
C VAL A 400 15.28 19.50 -46.14
N VAL A 401 14.25 19.63 -45.30
CA VAL A 401 13.97 20.84 -44.51
C VAL A 401 14.23 20.54 -43.04
N ARG A 402 14.94 21.42 -42.34
CA ARG A 402 15.22 21.31 -40.90
C ARG A 402 15.00 22.65 -40.21
N VAL A 403 14.40 22.62 -39.02
CA VAL A 403 14.36 23.78 -38.13
C VAL A 403 15.77 23.98 -37.57
N ILE A 404 16.37 25.15 -37.80
CA ILE A 404 17.67 25.51 -37.21
C ILE A 404 17.43 26.16 -35.86
N GLN A 405 16.57 27.18 -35.86
CA GLN A 405 16.29 27.98 -34.68
C GLN A 405 14.87 28.51 -34.74
N ARG A 406 14.14 28.33 -33.64
CA ARG A 406 12.91 29.07 -33.39
C ARG A 406 13.29 30.45 -32.84
N MET A 407 12.85 31.49 -33.51
CA MET A 407 13.09 32.88 -33.11
C MET A 407 11.91 33.41 -32.29
N GLU A 408 11.97 34.67 -31.89
CA GLU A 408 10.97 35.31 -31.03
C GLU A 408 9.57 35.36 -31.68
N PHE A 409 8.56 35.36 -30.81
CA PHE A 409 7.17 35.57 -31.20
C PHE A 409 6.90 37.05 -31.43
N ASP A 410 6.43 37.41 -32.63
CA ASP A 410 5.95 38.75 -32.93
C ASP A 410 4.52 38.90 -32.41
N ARG A 411 4.37 39.56 -31.25
CA ARG A 411 3.07 39.82 -30.60
C ARG A 411 2.11 40.63 -31.49
N HIS A 412 2.61 41.55 -32.31
CA HIS A 412 1.77 42.40 -33.17
C HIS A 412 1.20 41.62 -34.34
N ARG A 413 2.00 40.71 -34.91
CA ARG A 413 1.59 39.88 -36.04
C ARG A 413 0.97 38.55 -35.63
N ARG A 414 1.05 38.22 -34.33
CA ARG A 414 0.70 36.91 -33.77
C ARG A 414 1.39 35.78 -34.55
N ALA A 415 2.67 35.98 -34.83
CA ALA A 415 3.42 35.13 -35.74
C ALA A 415 4.75 34.69 -35.10
N TRP A 416 5.12 33.44 -35.36
CA TRP A 416 6.41 32.88 -35.01
C TRP A 416 7.38 33.05 -36.15
N HIS A 417 8.59 33.46 -35.82
CA HIS A 417 9.68 33.48 -36.77
C HIS A 417 10.52 32.21 -36.61
N TYR A 418 10.79 31.52 -37.71
CA TYR A 418 11.64 30.34 -37.73
C TYR A 418 12.76 30.53 -38.73
N LEU A 419 13.99 30.28 -38.28
CA LEU A 419 15.14 30.12 -39.16
C LEU A 419 15.24 28.65 -39.55
N MET A 420 15.08 28.39 -40.84
CA MET A 420 15.01 27.05 -41.41
C MET A 420 16.20 26.82 -42.33
N TYR A 421 16.68 25.58 -42.38
CA TYR A 421 17.61 25.09 -43.37
C TYR A 421 16.81 24.31 -44.41
N ALA A 422 16.96 24.66 -45.69
CA ALA A 422 16.34 23.95 -46.79
C ALA A 422 17.41 23.55 -47.81
N GLU A 423 17.46 22.26 -48.13
CA GLU A 423 18.25 21.72 -49.24
C GLU A 423 17.36 21.61 -50.46
N PHE A 424 17.88 22.01 -51.62
CA PHE A 424 17.18 21.93 -52.88
C PHE A 424 18.14 21.57 -54.00
N SER A 425 17.60 20.88 -54.99
CA SER A 425 18.33 20.48 -56.20
C SER A 425 17.52 20.88 -57.40
N GLY A 426 18.15 21.35 -58.46
CA GLY A 426 17.46 21.83 -59.64
C GLY A 426 18.34 21.83 -60.87
N VAL A 427 17.78 22.24 -62.00
CA VAL A 427 18.51 22.48 -63.23
C VAL A 427 18.43 23.97 -63.51
N VAL A 428 19.59 24.63 -63.56
CA VAL A 428 19.69 26.07 -63.82
C VAL A 428 20.34 26.25 -65.20
N ARG A 429 19.81 27.17 -66.00
CA ARG A 429 20.35 27.58 -67.29
C ARG A 429 21.20 28.82 -67.07
N VAL A 430 22.50 28.70 -67.29
CA VAL A 430 23.42 29.84 -67.19
C VAL A 430 24.11 30.00 -68.54
N HIS A 431 23.95 31.15 -69.19
CA HIS A 431 24.52 31.42 -70.53
C HIS A 431 24.16 30.38 -71.60
N GLY A 432 22.91 29.91 -71.57
CA GLY A 432 22.39 28.97 -72.58
C GLY A 432 22.73 27.49 -72.34
N THR A 433 23.50 27.15 -71.32
CA THR A 433 23.74 25.75 -70.93
C THR A 433 22.95 25.40 -69.66
N ALA A 434 22.15 24.32 -69.72
CA ALA A 434 21.41 23.81 -68.58
C ALA A 434 22.30 22.81 -67.81
N ALA A 435 22.57 23.08 -66.54
CA ALA A 435 23.35 22.20 -65.68
C ALA A 435 22.58 21.90 -64.39
N PRO A 436 22.67 20.68 -63.85
CA PRO A 436 22.16 20.40 -62.52
C PRO A 436 22.98 21.19 -61.49
N ASP A 437 22.29 21.88 -60.58
CA ASP A 437 22.88 22.55 -59.42
C ASP A 437 22.16 22.07 -58.14
N ALA A 438 22.93 21.85 -57.09
CA ALA A 438 22.42 21.46 -55.78
C ALA A 438 22.93 22.45 -54.75
N ARG A 439 22.01 23.07 -54.03
CA ARG A 439 22.29 24.16 -53.10
C ARG A 439 21.56 23.93 -51.80
N SER A 440 22.09 24.52 -50.75
CA SER A 440 21.39 24.63 -49.49
C SER A 440 21.36 26.09 -49.06
N VAL A 441 20.23 26.50 -48.51
CA VAL A 441 20.03 27.88 -48.05
C VAL A 441 19.45 27.86 -46.65
N GLN A 442 19.89 28.84 -45.86
CA GLN A 442 19.19 29.18 -44.63
C GLN A 442 18.20 30.29 -44.95
N GLN A 443 16.94 30.04 -44.65
CA GLN A 443 15.86 30.98 -44.92
C GLN A 443 14.97 31.16 -43.70
N GLU A 444 14.57 32.41 -43.46
CA GLU A 444 13.54 32.73 -42.48
C GLU A 444 12.14 32.52 -43.07
N PHE A 445 11.32 31.79 -42.32
CA PHE A 445 9.89 31.65 -42.53
C PHE A 445 9.14 32.30 -41.37
N ILE A 446 8.00 32.89 -41.69
CA ILE A 446 7.05 33.44 -40.73
C ILE A 446 5.88 32.48 -40.69
N LEU A 447 5.67 31.84 -39.54
CA LEU A 447 4.52 31.00 -39.30
C LEU A 447 3.48 31.82 -38.55
N TYR A 448 2.25 31.78 -39.03
CA TYR A 448 1.16 32.51 -38.41
C TYR A 448 -0.10 31.64 -38.47
N LYS A 449 -1.04 31.95 -37.58
CA LYS A 449 -2.28 31.19 -37.48
C LYS A 449 -3.38 31.91 -38.25
N GLU A 450 -4.05 31.19 -39.13
CA GLU A 450 -5.18 31.67 -39.92
C GLU A 450 -6.44 31.79 -39.05
N ARG A 451 -7.48 32.46 -39.57
CA ARG A 451 -8.74 32.67 -38.83
C ARG A 451 -9.46 31.38 -38.42
N ASP A 452 -9.22 30.29 -39.14
CA ASP A 452 -9.79 28.97 -38.86
C ASP A 452 -8.96 28.18 -37.83
N GLY A 453 -7.88 28.76 -37.31
CA GLY A 453 -6.99 28.14 -36.33
C GLY A 453 -5.93 27.23 -36.95
N SER A 454 -5.87 27.10 -38.27
CA SER A 454 -4.79 26.37 -38.94
C SER A 454 -3.51 27.21 -38.96
N TRP A 455 -2.36 26.55 -38.87
CA TRP A 455 -1.07 27.20 -39.07
C TRP A 455 -0.76 27.30 -40.57
N ASP A 456 -0.21 28.43 -40.99
CA ASP A 456 0.35 28.63 -42.31
C ASP A 456 1.78 29.15 -42.22
N ALA A 457 2.57 28.95 -43.27
CA ALA A 457 3.95 29.41 -43.35
C ALA A 457 4.11 30.32 -44.56
N LYS A 458 4.70 31.49 -44.35
CA LYS A 458 5.10 32.38 -45.44
C LYS A 458 6.59 32.59 -45.44
N MET A 459 7.17 32.53 -46.64
CA MET A 459 8.55 32.89 -46.84
C MET A 459 8.74 34.38 -46.53
N LYS A 460 9.72 34.73 -45.68
CA LYS A 460 10.05 36.14 -45.43
C LYS A 460 10.68 36.72 -46.69
N GLN A 461 9.88 37.37 -47.53
CA GLN A 461 10.41 38.11 -48.67
C GLN A 461 11.34 39.20 -48.13
N ARG A 462 12.64 39.08 -48.43
CA ARG A 462 13.55 40.21 -48.24
C ARG A 462 13.08 41.26 -49.23
N PHE A 463 12.37 42.29 -48.74
CA PHE A 463 12.23 43.53 -49.48
C PHE A 463 13.66 43.96 -49.84
N GLN A 464 14.06 43.75 -51.09
CA GLN A 464 15.17 44.49 -51.65
C GLN A 464 14.72 45.95 -51.55
N ARG A 465 15.25 46.68 -50.56
CA ARG A 465 15.15 48.13 -50.55
C ARG A 465 15.77 48.58 -51.86
N ARG A 466 14.91 48.96 -52.81
CA ARG A 466 15.33 49.66 -54.03
C ARG A 466 15.94 51.00 -53.65
#